data_AF-A0A2U8HBE0-F1
#
_entry.id   AF-A0A2U8HBE0-F1
#
_cell.length_a   1.000
_cell.length_b   1.000
_cell.length_c   1.000
_cell.angle_alpha   90.00
_cell.angle_beta   90.00
_cell.angle_gamma   90.00
#
_symmetry.space_group_name_H-M   'P 1'
#
loop_
_entity.id
_entity.type
_entity.pdbx_description
1 polymer ?
#
loop_
_entity_poly.entity_id
_entity_poly.type
_entity_poly.pdbx_seq_one_letter_code
_entity_poly.pdbx_strand_id
1 'polypeptide(L)' 'MLGILIKIYYEQVRNTSFNLHGEPIVVTIDDADRTFERSEIDHLLIGDLILLSKRKG' A
#
# COMPACT_ATOMS: atom_id res chain seq x y z
N MET A 1 -11.87 9.62 -4.67
CA MET A 1 -11.61 8.91 -3.40
C MET A 1 -10.09 8.89 -3.21
N LEU A 2 -9.61 9.55 -2.16
CA LEU A 2 -8.23 9.98 -1.97
C LEU A 2 -7.24 8.81 -2.04
N GLY A 3 -6.58 8.65 -3.18
CA GLY A 3 -5.43 7.76 -3.33
C GLY A 3 -4.19 8.45 -2.78
N ILE A 4 -3.47 7.74 -1.92
CA ILE A 4 -2.20 8.10 -1.30
C ILE A 4 -1.29 8.78 -2.35
N LEU A 5 -1.05 10.08 -2.19
CA LEU A 5 -0.11 10.83 -3.03
C LEU A 5 1.30 10.46 -2.59
N ILE A 6 1.81 9.32 -3.07
CA ILE A 6 3.22 8.99 -2.97
C ILE A 6 3.98 9.87 -3.97
N LYS A 7 4.30 11.10 -3.55
CA LYS A 7 5.27 11.94 -4.26
C LYS A 7 6.67 11.51 -3.82
N ILE A 8 7.12 10.36 -4.28
CA ILE A 8 8.55 10.02 -4.26
C ILE A 8 9.12 10.49 -5.60
N TYR A 9 10.32 11.05 -5.60
CA TYR A 9 11.07 11.56 -6.76
C TYR A 9 11.45 10.43 -7.76
N TYR A 10 10.44 9.74 -8.30
CA TYR A 10 10.58 8.84 -9.43
C TYR A 10 9.95 9.49 -10.65
N GLU A 11 10.59 9.37 -11.82
CA GLU A 11 10.10 9.93 -13.08
C GLU A 11 8.71 9.40 -13.46
N GLN A 12 8.32 8.23 -12.93
CA GLN A 12 7.02 7.62 -13.16
C GLN A 12 6.50 6.94 -11.88
N VAL A 13 5.23 7.19 -11.57
CA VAL A 13 4.49 6.56 -10.47
C VAL A 13 3.38 5.71 -11.07
N ARG A 14 3.29 4.43 -10.67
CA ARG A 14 2.18 3.56 -11.04
C ARG A 14 1.09 3.64 -9.97
N ASN A 15 -0.02 4.27 -10.33
CA ASN A 15 -1.23 4.28 -9.51
C ASN A 15 -2.14 3.12 -9.92
N THR A 16 -2.38 2.19 -9.00
CA THR A 16 -3.31 1.07 -9.16
C THR A 16 -4.14 0.93 -7.89
N SER A 17 -5.23 0.17 -7.94
CA SER A 17 -6.01 -0.17 -6.75
C SER A 17 -5.12 -0.85 -5.70
N PHE A 18 -5.30 -0.49 -4.43
CA PHE A 18 -4.67 -1.21 -3.33
C PHE A 18 -5.57 -2.39 -2.92
N ASN A 19 -5.23 -3.56 -3.46
CA ASN A 19 -5.83 -4.85 -3.18
C ASN A 19 -4.86 -5.97 -3.60
N LEU A 20 -5.18 -7.20 -3.21
CA LEU A 20 -4.61 -8.39 -3.83
C LEU A 20 -5.46 -8.80 -5.04
N HIS A 21 -4.90 -9.58 -5.95
CA HIS A 21 -5.62 -10.06 -7.12
C HIS A 21 -6.89 -10.83 -6.72
N GLY A 22 -8.05 -10.37 -7.20
CA GLY A 22 -9.35 -10.97 -6.89
C GLY A 22 -9.97 -10.51 -5.56
N GLU A 23 -9.29 -9.66 -4.79
CA GLU A 23 -9.82 -9.12 -3.53
C GLU A 23 -10.44 -7.71 -3.74
N PRO A 24 -11.43 -7.32 -2.93
CA PRO A 24 -11.95 -5.95 -2.92
C PRO A 24 -10.86 -4.92 -2.61
N ILE A 25 -11.09 -3.68 -3.03
CA ILE A 25 -10.25 -2.55 -2.63
C ILE A 25 -10.33 -2.38 -1.10
N VAL A 26 -9.19 -2.12 -0.48
CA VAL A 26 -9.08 -1.82 0.96
C VAL A 26 -9.95 -0.62 1.35
N VAL A 27 -10.70 -0.76 2.45
CA VAL A 27 -11.57 0.32 2.99
C VAL A 27 -11.23 0.67 4.43
N THR A 28 -10.73 -0.29 5.22
CA THR A 28 -10.38 -0.08 6.64
C THR A 28 -8.87 -0.19 6.88
N ILE A 29 -8.41 0.29 8.04
CA ILE A 29 -7.00 0.16 8.45
C ILE A 29 -6.65 -1.33 8.62
N ASP A 30 -7.54 -2.13 9.18
CA ASP A 30 -7.33 -3.58 9.35
C ASP A 30 -7.20 -4.31 8.00
N ASP A 31 -7.99 -3.90 6.99
CA ASP A 31 -7.83 -4.40 5.63
C ASP A 31 -6.47 -3.99 5.05
N ALA A 32 -6.05 -2.74 5.27
CA ALA A 32 -4.78 -2.23 4.77
C ALA A 32 -3.59 -3.00 5.35
N ASP A 33 -3.61 -3.26 6.66
CA ASP A 33 -2.58 -4.02 7.37
C ASP A 33 -2.50 -5.47 6.85
N ARG A 34 -3.65 -6.17 6.79
CA ARG A 34 -3.73 -7.55 6.28
C ARG A 34 -3.32 -7.65 4.82
N THR A 35 -3.74 -6.71 3.98
CA THR A 35 -3.36 -6.66 2.56
C THR A 35 -1.87 -6.39 2.43
N PHE A 36 -1.30 -5.49 3.23
CA PHE A 36 0.12 -5.16 3.21
C PHE A 36 1.01 -6.35 3.57
N GLU A 37 0.72 -7.05 4.68
CA GLU A 37 1.48 -8.23 5.10
C GLU A 37 1.54 -9.32 4.01
N ARG A 38 0.46 -9.46 3.23
CA ARG A 38 0.31 -10.43 2.14
C ARG A 38 0.82 -9.92 0.78
N SER A 39 0.98 -8.61 0.61
CA SER A 39 1.46 -7.98 -0.63
C SER A 39 2.98 -8.05 -0.79
N GLU A 40 3.48 -7.80 -2.00
CA GLU A 40 4.91 -7.62 -2.29
C GLU A 40 5.38 -6.17 -2.11
N ILE A 41 4.59 -5.32 -1.45
CA ILE A 41 4.93 -3.91 -1.25
C ILE A 41 5.89 -3.79 -0.06
N ASP A 42 6.94 -2.98 -0.21
CA ASP A 42 7.96 -2.77 0.83
C ASP A 42 7.52 -1.78 1.91
N HIS A 43 6.76 -0.74 1.51
CA HIS A 43 6.39 0.38 2.37
C HIS A 43 4.91 0.73 2.18
N LEU A 44 4.17 0.87 3.27
CA LEU A 44 2.80 1.38 3.27
C LEU A 44 2.73 2.68 4.07
N LEU A 45 2.25 3.74 3.43
CA LEU A 45 1.96 5.02 4.08
C LEU A 45 0.46 5.12 4.38
N ILE A 46 0.09 5.23 5.65
CA ILE A 46 -1.28 5.48 6.10
C ILE A 46 -1.28 6.74 6.97
N GLY A 47 -1.82 7.84 6.45
CA GLY A 47 -1.70 9.14 7.12
C GLY A 47 -0.22 9.50 7.32
N ASP A 48 0.17 9.74 8.57
CA ASP A 48 1.55 10.07 8.96
C ASP A 48 2.36 8.85 9.43
N LEU A 49 1.81 7.64 9.35
CA LEU A 49 2.48 6.39 9.74
C LEU A 49 3.03 5.65 8.52
N ILE A 50 4.26 5.16 8.63
CA ILE A 50 4.90 4.29 7.63
C ILE A 50 5.06 2.90 8.24
N LEU A 51 4.47 1.89 7.60
CA LEU A 51 4.74 0.48 7.89
C LEU A 51 5.84 -0.03 6.95
N LEU A 52 6.77 -0.79 7.53
CA LEU A 52 7.85 -1.45 6.80
C LEU A 52 7.56 -2.94 6.72
N SER A 53 7.68 -3.50 5.53
CA SER A 53 7.50 -4.94 5.34
C SER A 53 8.53 -5.71 6.16
N LYS A 54 8.08 -6.77 6.83
CA LYS A 54 8.97 -7.69 7.56
C LYS A 54 9.69 -8.67 6.63
N ARG A 55 9.33 -8.69 5.34
CA ARG A 55 9.96 -9.57 4.35
C ARG A 55 11.43 -9.18 4.21
N LYS A 56 12.31 -10.16 4.32
CA LYS A 56 13.70 -10.02 3.88
C LYS A 56 13.71 -10.38 2.39
N GLY A 57 14.15 -9.43 1.56
CA GLY A 57 14.39 -9.67 0.13
C GLY A 57 15.45 -10.72 -0.12
#